data_AF-A0A952TRG2-F1
#
_entry.id   AF-A0A952TRG2-F1
#
_cell.length_a   1.000
_cell.length_b   1.000
_cell.length_c   1.000
_cell.angle_alpha   90.00
_cell.angle_beta   90.00
_cell.angle_gamma   90.00
#
_symmetry.space_group_name_H-M   'P 1'
#
loop_
_entity.id
_entity.type
_entity.pdbx_description
1 polymer ?
#
loop_
_entity_poly.entity_id
_entity_poly.type
_entity_poly.pdbx_seq_one_letter_code
_entity_poly.pdbx_strand_id
1 'polypeptide(L)'
;MKKVSVHPVVIALFVLLLVTVMPWLLPLKHSTDPLREPASLGPSRPFDGQDTKENKSGVVASGLPVDLGSLNLKDWMRNQVGQIGRPDENPEQTMAVLKARAESLGTQDIRDLEQWALETDRSGDERFLAVEMLVMNPRLESAQSLGRILMSPEPSRAAEPALENILRARAVEGLGLHPRREATRILRDSLYRVSDRSLIDRGERVLTARRGAAPSAMDQDRQALHSLLKKIR
;
A
#
# COMPACT_ATOMS: atom_id res chain seq x y z
N MET A 1 35.60 15.33 21.14
CA MET A 1 34.63 14.37 20.55
C MET A 1 33.37 15.14 20.19
N LYS A 2 33.04 15.30 18.89
CA LYS A 2 31.86 16.05 18.43
C LYS A 2 30.62 15.13 18.52
N LYS A 3 29.61 15.52 19.29
CA LYS A 3 28.29 14.86 19.30
C LYS A 3 27.60 15.14 17.97
N VAL A 4 27.42 14.12 17.15
CA VAL A 4 26.59 14.20 15.94
C VAL A 4 25.13 14.07 16.40
N SER A 5 24.40 15.18 16.35
CA SER A 5 22.96 15.20 16.60
C SER A 5 22.25 14.65 15.36
N VAL A 6 21.74 13.43 15.45
CA VAL A 6 20.92 12.84 14.38
C VAL A 6 19.55 13.52 14.43
N HIS A 7 19.19 14.23 13.36
CA HIS A 7 17.91 14.92 13.26
C HIS A 7 16.73 13.91 13.25
N PRO A 8 15.61 14.21 13.95
CA PRO A 8 14.43 13.33 14.00
C PRO A 8 13.83 13.01 12.62
N VAL A 9 14.05 13.88 11.62
CA VAL A 9 13.64 13.66 10.23
C VAL A 9 14.32 12.44 9.59
N VAL A 10 15.57 12.14 9.98
CA VAL A 10 16.31 10.98 9.47
C VAL A 10 15.72 9.67 10.00
N ILE A 11 15.17 9.69 11.23
CA ILE A 11 14.52 8.53 11.85
C ILE A 11 13.16 8.27 11.19
N ALA A 12 12.38 9.32 10.90
CA ALA A 12 11.11 9.18 10.18
C ALA A 12 11.29 8.61 8.76
N LEU A 13 12.33 9.04 8.04
CA LEU A 13 12.66 8.49 6.73
C LEU A 13 13.11 7.01 6.82
N PHE A 14 13.79 6.63 7.90
CA PHE A 14 14.28 5.26 8.13
C PHE A 14 13.15 4.29 8.48
N VAL A 15 12.12 4.75 9.19
CA VAL A 15 10.94 3.94 9.53
C VAL A 15 10.04 3.74 8.30
N LEU A 16 9.87 4.76 7.45
CA LEU A 16 9.16 4.62 6.17
C LEU A 16 9.87 3.65 5.20
N LEU A 17 11.20 3.56 5.30
CA LEU A 17 12.03 2.67 4.49
C LEU A 17 11.96 1.20 4.97
N LEU A 18 11.73 0.94 6.25
CA LEU A 18 11.69 -0.45 6.77
C LEU A 18 10.36 -1.16 6.51
N VAL A 19 9.25 -0.44 6.42
CA VAL A 19 7.91 -1.01 6.19
C VAL A 19 7.68 -1.39 4.70
N THR A 20 8.51 -0.92 3.78
CA THR A 20 8.36 -1.16 2.32
C THR A 20 9.31 -2.20 1.72
N VAL A 21 10.20 -2.82 2.53
CA VAL A 21 11.38 -3.57 2.01
C VAL A 21 11.18 -5.07 1.76
N MET A 22 10.12 -5.75 2.19
CA MET A 22 9.87 -7.16 1.79
C MET A 22 8.38 -7.40 1.61
N PRO A 23 7.89 -7.78 0.40
CA PRO A 23 7.83 -9.21 0.08
C PRO A 23 7.79 -9.53 -1.45
N TRP A 24 8.90 -9.44 -2.20
CA TRP A 24 8.92 -9.97 -3.58
C TRP A 24 10.28 -10.56 -3.93
N LEU A 25 10.60 -11.71 -3.31
CA LEU A 25 11.66 -12.61 -3.76
C LEU A 25 11.16 -14.05 -3.67
N LEU A 26 10.38 -14.50 -4.66
CA LEU A 26 10.36 -15.91 -5.05
C LEU A 26 10.27 -16.04 -6.59
N PRO A 27 11.03 -16.99 -7.20
CA PRO A 27 11.06 -17.20 -8.64
C PRO A 27 9.88 -18.07 -9.10
N LEU A 28 9.21 -17.65 -10.17
CA LEU A 28 8.24 -18.47 -10.89
C LEU A 28 9.00 -19.58 -11.66
N LYS A 29 8.98 -20.81 -11.14
CA LYS A 29 9.31 -22.00 -11.94
C LYS A 29 8.11 -22.34 -12.82
N HIS A 30 8.29 -22.19 -14.13
CA HIS A 30 7.38 -22.75 -15.13
C HIS A 30 7.42 -24.28 -15.07
N SER A 31 6.29 -24.91 -14.75
CA SER A 31 6.04 -26.32 -15.03
C SER A 31 5.02 -26.38 -16.15
N THR A 32 5.49 -26.72 -17.35
CA THR A 32 4.66 -27.16 -18.47
C THR A 32 4.38 -28.64 -18.29
N ASP A 33 3.10 -29.03 -18.18
CA ASP A 33 2.69 -30.39 -18.50
C ASP A 33 1.31 -30.36 -19.19
N PRO A 34 1.14 -31.08 -20.32
CA PRO A 34 -0.08 -31.02 -21.12
C PRO A 34 -1.10 -32.11 -20.76
N LEU A 35 -2.37 -31.74 -20.91
CA LEU A 35 -3.52 -32.52 -21.40
C LEU A 35 -3.60 -34.01 -21.00
N ARG A 36 -4.55 -34.34 -20.11
CA ARG A 36 -5.23 -35.64 -20.11
C ARG A 36 -6.72 -35.47 -19.79
N GLU A 37 -7.52 -35.93 -20.74
CA GLU A 37 -8.98 -35.96 -20.77
C GLU A 37 -9.61 -37.07 -19.89
N PRO A 38 -10.95 -37.10 -19.74
CA PRO A 38 -11.64 -37.40 -18.49
C PRO A 38 -12.05 -38.87 -18.33
N ALA A 39 -12.28 -39.27 -17.07
CA ALA A 39 -12.95 -40.52 -16.73
C ALA A 39 -14.17 -40.27 -15.83
N SER A 40 -15.17 -41.10 -16.07
CA SER A 40 -16.58 -41.06 -15.70
C SER A 40 -16.93 -41.31 -14.23
N LEU A 41 -18.02 -40.66 -13.81
CA LEU A 41 -19.13 -41.06 -12.92
C LEU A 41 -19.04 -42.35 -12.09
N GLY A 42 -19.35 -42.22 -10.79
CA GLY A 42 -19.85 -43.29 -9.92
C GLY A 42 -20.23 -42.75 -8.51
N PRO A 43 -21.42 -43.07 -7.94
CA PRO A 43 -21.94 -42.41 -6.74
C PRO A 43 -21.81 -43.23 -5.42
N SER A 44 -21.93 -42.49 -4.31
CA SER A 44 -22.40 -42.90 -2.97
C SER A 44 -21.42 -43.58 -2.00
N ARG A 45 -21.18 -42.93 -0.85
CA ARG A 45 -21.69 -43.36 0.47
C ARG A 45 -21.34 -42.33 1.58
N PRO A 46 -22.17 -42.22 2.63
CA PRO A 46 -21.94 -41.35 3.78
C PRO A 46 -20.99 -42.05 4.76
N PHE A 47 -20.09 -41.30 5.39
CA PHE A 47 -19.28 -41.81 6.50
C PHE A 47 -19.58 -41.01 7.76
N ASP A 48 -19.93 -41.78 8.79
CA ASP A 48 -20.36 -41.37 10.11
C ASP A 48 -19.26 -40.70 10.93
N GLY A 49 -19.72 -39.99 11.96
CA GLY A 49 -18.94 -39.15 12.85
C GLY A 49 -17.84 -39.87 13.62
N GLN A 50 -16.87 -39.05 14.03
CA GLN A 50 -16.09 -39.33 15.22
C GLN A 50 -15.82 -38.04 15.99
N ASP A 51 -16.38 -38.02 17.19
CA ASP A 51 -16.06 -37.12 18.28
C ASP A 51 -14.55 -37.07 18.54
N THR A 52 -14.00 -35.87 18.65
CA THR A 52 -12.79 -35.64 19.44
C THR A 52 -13.02 -34.48 20.39
N LYS A 53 -13.04 -34.84 21.68
CA LYS A 53 -13.07 -33.92 22.82
C LYS A 53 -11.74 -33.19 22.95
N GLU A 54 -11.87 -31.93 23.35
CA GLU A 54 -10.99 -31.12 24.20
C GLU A 54 -9.47 -31.34 24.11
N ASN A 55 -8.77 -30.25 23.76
CA ASN A 55 -7.73 -29.81 24.68
C ASN A 55 -7.60 -28.28 24.71
N LYS A 56 -7.83 -27.71 25.90
CA LYS A 56 -7.45 -26.34 26.26
C LYS A 56 -5.93 -26.24 26.18
N SER A 57 -5.43 -25.31 25.38
CA SER A 57 -4.18 -24.65 25.69
C SER A 57 -4.28 -23.21 25.22
N GLY A 58 -4.40 -22.31 26.20
CA GLY A 58 -4.28 -20.88 25.96
C GLY A 58 -2.86 -20.59 25.49
N VAL A 59 -2.76 -20.23 24.22
CA VAL A 59 -1.66 -19.44 23.69
C VAL A 59 -2.30 -18.15 23.23
N VAL A 60 -1.96 -17.06 23.91
CA VAL A 60 -2.27 -15.70 23.48
C VAL A 60 -1.48 -15.47 22.20
N ALA A 61 -2.03 -15.92 21.08
CA ALA A 61 -1.53 -15.58 19.77
C ALA A 61 -1.88 -14.11 19.55
N SER A 62 -0.86 -13.25 19.58
CA SER A 62 -0.86 -11.92 18.98
C SER A 62 -1.00 -12.03 17.46
N GLY A 63 -2.10 -12.64 17.01
CA GLY A 63 -2.40 -12.93 15.62
C GLY A 63 -3.89 -12.76 15.48
N LEU A 64 -4.32 -11.52 15.28
CA LEU A 64 -5.72 -11.16 15.09
C LEU A 64 -6.31 -11.97 13.93
N PRO A 65 -7.26 -12.90 14.15
CA PRO A 65 -8.26 -13.21 13.15
C PRO A 65 -9.33 -12.14 13.30
N VAL A 66 -9.05 -10.93 12.81
CA VAL A 66 -10.09 -9.91 12.70
C VAL A 66 -11.01 -10.39 11.60
N ASP A 67 -12.27 -10.65 11.94
CA ASP A 67 -13.36 -10.74 10.99
C ASP A 67 -13.41 -9.42 10.19
N LEU A 68 -12.76 -9.43 9.02
CA LEU A 68 -12.61 -8.28 8.15
C LEU A 68 -13.96 -7.77 7.62
N GLY A 69 -15.04 -8.55 7.77
CA GLY A 69 -16.37 -8.19 7.29
C GLY A 69 -17.21 -7.37 8.28
N SER A 70 -16.92 -7.38 9.58
CA SER A 70 -17.82 -6.81 10.60
C SER A 70 -17.40 -5.46 11.17
N LEU A 71 -16.15 -5.03 10.99
CA LEU A 71 -15.70 -3.72 11.47
C LEU A 71 -16.01 -2.60 10.46
N ASN A 72 -16.65 -1.55 10.97
CA ASN A 72 -16.77 -0.27 10.29
C ASN A 72 -15.36 0.24 9.91
N LEU A 73 -15.21 0.80 8.70
CA LEU A 73 -13.98 1.41 8.21
C LEU A 73 -13.34 2.34 9.25
N LYS A 74 -14.15 3.15 9.94
CA LYS A 74 -13.66 4.10 10.94
C LYS A 74 -12.89 3.44 12.07
N ASP A 75 -13.47 2.41 12.66
CA ASP A 75 -12.88 1.72 13.80
C ASP A 75 -11.70 0.86 13.37
N TRP A 76 -11.78 0.24 12.18
CA TRP A 76 -10.68 -0.51 11.61
C TRP A 76 -9.44 0.38 11.38
N MET A 77 -9.63 1.54 10.76
CA MET A 77 -8.54 2.48 10.49
C MET A 77 -7.90 3.00 11.78
N ARG A 78 -8.70 3.36 12.79
CA ARG A 78 -8.16 3.79 14.10
C ARG A 78 -7.28 2.71 14.73
N ASN A 79 -7.69 1.45 14.63
CA ASN A 79 -6.91 0.32 15.14
C ASN A 79 -5.59 0.16 14.38
N GLN A 80 -5.60 0.30 13.04
CA GLN A 80 -4.38 0.20 12.23
C GLN A 80 -3.42 1.36 12.48
N VAL A 81 -3.91 2.58 12.58
CA VAL A 81 -3.08 3.76 12.87
C VAL A 81 -2.35 3.60 14.20
N GLY A 82 -3.02 3.03 15.22
CA GLY A 82 -2.39 2.74 16.51
C GLY A 82 -1.22 1.75 16.46
N GLN A 83 -1.07 0.99 15.35
CA GLN A 83 0.06 0.08 15.12
C GLN A 83 1.21 0.72 14.35
N ILE A 84 1.02 1.90 13.74
CA ILE A 84 2.06 2.57 12.97
C ILE A 84 3.24 2.93 13.89
N GLY A 85 4.45 2.68 13.41
CA GLY A 85 5.70 2.93 14.14
C GLY A 85 6.05 1.85 15.18
N ARG A 86 5.21 0.83 15.37
CA ARG A 86 5.54 -0.32 16.23
C ARG A 86 6.33 -1.37 15.45
N PRO A 87 7.23 -2.12 16.10
CA PRO A 87 7.85 -3.30 15.48
C PRO A 87 6.77 -4.29 15.05
N ASP A 88 6.81 -4.69 13.78
CA ASP A 88 5.93 -5.72 13.22
C ASP A 88 6.72 -7.03 13.07
N GLU A 89 6.27 -8.06 13.78
CA GLU A 89 6.88 -9.39 13.74
C GLU A 89 6.57 -10.13 12.43
N ASN A 90 5.49 -9.76 11.73
CA ASN A 90 5.07 -10.38 10.48
C ASN A 90 4.54 -9.37 9.44
N PRO A 91 5.43 -8.58 8.82
CA PRO A 91 5.05 -7.53 7.87
C PRO A 91 4.33 -8.07 6.63
N GLU A 92 4.63 -9.30 6.21
CA GLU A 92 3.97 -9.92 5.06
C GLU A 92 2.50 -10.20 5.34
N GLN A 93 2.20 -10.69 6.54
CA GLN A 93 0.83 -10.92 6.98
C GLN A 93 0.07 -9.60 7.15
N THR A 94 0.69 -8.58 7.75
CA THR A 94 0.08 -7.25 7.88
C THR A 94 -0.27 -6.68 6.51
N MET A 95 0.66 -6.76 5.55
CA MET A 95 0.40 -6.31 4.18
C MET A 95 -0.73 -7.09 3.50
N ALA A 96 -0.79 -8.41 3.70
CA ALA A 96 -1.89 -9.23 3.17
C ALA A 96 -3.25 -8.81 3.75
N VAL A 97 -3.31 -8.50 5.05
CA VAL A 97 -4.53 -8.00 5.73
C VAL A 97 -4.93 -6.63 5.20
N LEU A 98 -3.99 -5.69 5.09
CA LEU A 98 -4.25 -4.36 4.53
C LEU A 98 -4.80 -4.44 3.11
N LYS A 99 -4.17 -5.27 2.28
CA LYS A 99 -4.59 -5.49 0.89
C LYS A 99 -5.98 -6.12 0.81
N ALA A 100 -6.24 -7.19 1.57
CA ALA A 100 -7.54 -7.85 1.60
C ALA A 100 -8.65 -6.87 2.03
N ARG A 101 -8.37 -6.03 3.04
CA ARG A 101 -9.29 -4.98 3.45
C ARG A 101 -9.49 -3.95 2.34
N ALA A 102 -8.42 -3.46 1.72
CA ALA A 102 -8.48 -2.48 0.64
C ALA A 102 -9.32 -2.98 -0.53
N GLU A 103 -9.16 -4.24 -0.94
CA GLU A 103 -9.94 -4.86 -2.01
C GLU A 103 -11.43 -5.00 -1.68
N SER A 104 -11.78 -5.12 -0.39
CA SER A 104 -13.17 -5.22 0.07
C SER A 104 -13.94 -3.89 0.12
N LEU A 105 -13.24 -2.75 0.05
CA LEU A 105 -13.83 -1.42 0.26
C LEU A 105 -14.90 -1.07 -0.78
N GLY A 106 -16.05 -0.60 -0.29
CA GLY A 106 -17.17 -0.07 -1.06
C GLY A 106 -16.88 1.29 -1.71
N THR A 107 -17.78 1.75 -2.56
CA THR A 107 -17.69 3.10 -3.15
C THR A 107 -17.75 4.20 -2.07
N GLN A 108 -18.56 4.00 -1.03
CA GLN A 108 -18.63 4.96 0.08
C GLN A 108 -17.33 4.99 0.87
N ASP A 109 -16.76 3.82 1.19
CA ASP A 109 -15.47 3.72 1.87
C ASP A 109 -14.35 4.44 1.11
N ILE A 110 -14.32 4.30 -0.22
CA ILE A 110 -13.35 5.00 -1.09
C ILE A 110 -13.51 6.53 -0.97
N ARG A 111 -14.75 7.04 -0.94
CA ARG A 111 -15.02 8.48 -0.76
C ARG A 111 -14.59 8.96 0.62
N ASP A 112 -14.86 8.16 1.65
CA ASP A 112 -14.47 8.49 3.02
C ASP A 112 -12.94 8.55 3.15
N LEU A 113 -12.21 7.60 2.54
CA LEU A 113 -10.74 7.61 2.51
C LEU A 113 -10.17 8.81 1.74
N GLU A 114 -10.79 9.18 0.62
CA GLU A 114 -10.40 10.40 -0.10
C GLU A 114 -10.56 11.64 0.79
N GLN A 115 -11.71 11.77 1.45
CA GLN A 115 -11.98 12.88 2.35
C GLN A 115 -10.93 12.92 3.47
N TRP A 116 -10.63 11.77 4.08
CA TRP A 116 -9.63 11.70 5.14
C TRP A 116 -8.25 12.09 4.64
N ALA A 117 -7.83 11.67 3.44
CA ALA A 117 -6.54 12.05 2.88
C ALA A 117 -6.41 13.58 2.68
N LEU A 118 -7.53 14.27 2.39
CA LEU A 118 -7.58 15.71 2.15
C LEU A 118 -7.84 16.55 3.42
N GLU A 119 -8.28 15.95 4.52
CA GLU A 119 -8.58 16.62 5.79
C GLU A 119 -7.29 16.99 6.55
N THR A 120 -6.91 18.28 6.51
CA THR A 120 -5.66 18.78 7.11
C THR A 120 -5.61 18.76 8.64
N ASP A 121 -6.77 18.62 9.29
CA ASP A 121 -6.90 18.49 10.75
C ASP A 121 -6.69 17.06 11.26
N ARG A 122 -6.62 16.07 10.37
CA ARG A 122 -6.28 14.68 10.72
C ARG A 122 -4.79 14.48 10.93
N SER A 123 -4.47 13.41 11.66
CA SER A 123 -3.08 12.99 11.83
C SER A 123 -2.45 12.55 10.51
N GLY A 124 -1.15 12.81 10.34
CA GLY A 124 -0.43 12.41 9.13
C GLY A 124 -0.50 10.90 8.85
N ASP A 125 -0.50 10.09 9.90
CA ASP A 125 -0.61 8.63 9.82
C ASP A 125 -1.97 8.17 9.28
N GLU A 126 -3.08 8.77 9.74
CA GLU A 126 -4.42 8.49 9.21
C GLU A 126 -4.52 8.84 7.73
N ARG A 127 -4.00 10.01 7.36
CA ARG A 127 -4.03 10.52 5.99
C ARG A 127 -3.18 9.64 5.07
N PHE A 128 -1.98 9.28 5.53
CA PHE A 128 -1.07 8.40 4.79
C PHE A 128 -1.68 7.01 4.60
N LEU A 129 -2.21 6.40 5.67
CA LEU A 129 -2.88 5.11 5.57
C LEU A 129 -4.08 5.17 4.63
N ALA A 130 -4.85 6.26 4.62
CA ALA A 130 -5.96 6.42 3.69
C ALA A 130 -5.50 6.40 2.23
N VAL A 131 -4.40 7.09 1.91
CA VAL A 131 -3.78 7.02 0.57
C VAL A 131 -3.31 5.60 0.26
N GLU A 132 -2.64 4.91 1.19
CA GLU A 132 -2.19 3.52 0.97
C GLU A 132 -3.35 2.57 0.65
N MET A 133 -4.44 2.67 1.41
CA MET A 133 -5.64 1.86 1.19
C MET A 133 -6.24 2.12 -0.21
N LEU A 134 -6.22 3.37 -0.69
CA LEU A 134 -6.61 3.71 -2.05
C LEU A 134 -5.62 3.12 -3.08
N VAL A 135 -4.31 3.19 -2.84
CA VAL A 135 -3.30 2.58 -3.74
C VAL A 135 -3.51 1.08 -3.92
N MET A 136 -3.88 0.37 -2.85
CA MET A 136 -4.13 -1.08 -2.88
C MET A 136 -5.49 -1.47 -3.46
N ASN A 137 -6.45 -0.55 -3.55
CA ASN A 137 -7.79 -0.83 -4.07
C ASN A 137 -7.80 -0.83 -5.61
N PRO A 138 -8.27 -1.91 -6.28
CA PRO A 138 -8.20 -2.04 -7.73
C PRO A 138 -9.34 -1.36 -8.51
N ARG A 139 -10.29 -0.72 -7.80
CA ARG A 139 -11.48 -0.08 -8.40
C ARG A 139 -11.10 1.25 -9.03
N LEU A 140 -11.78 1.60 -10.13
CA LEU A 140 -11.48 2.84 -10.86
C LEU A 140 -11.74 4.09 -10.02
N GLU A 141 -12.73 4.03 -9.14
CA GLU A 141 -13.08 5.07 -8.17
C GLU A 141 -11.90 5.40 -7.24
N SER A 142 -11.09 4.39 -6.90
CA SER A 142 -9.87 4.60 -6.13
C SER A 142 -8.85 5.41 -6.94
N ALA A 143 -8.60 5.03 -8.20
CA ALA A 143 -7.74 5.81 -9.09
C ALA A 143 -8.25 7.25 -9.30
N GLN A 144 -9.56 7.46 -9.40
CA GLN A 144 -10.13 8.81 -9.48
C GLN A 144 -9.83 9.62 -8.21
N SER A 145 -9.96 9.00 -7.04
CA SER A 145 -9.65 9.61 -5.74
C SER A 145 -8.17 9.96 -5.61
N LEU A 146 -7.27 9.06 -6.03
CA LEU A 146 -5.82 9.33 -6.11
C LEU A 146 -5.51 10.50 -7.05
N GLY A 147 -6.22 10.62 -8.19
CA GLY A 147 -6.10 11.78 -9.08
C GLY A 147 -6.50 13.08 -8.39
N ARG A 148 -7.59 13.09 -7.62
CA ARG A 148 -8.03 14.25 -6.84
C ARG A 148 -7.03 14.64 -5.75
N ILE A 149 -6.46 13.65 -5.05
CA ILE A 149 -5.40 13.86 -4.05
C ILE A 149 -4.15 14.47 -4.70
N LEU A 150 -3.71 13.95 -5.86
CA LEU A 150 -2.58 14.50 -6.59
C LEU A 150 -2.80 15.97 -7.00
N MET A 151 -4.03 16.31 -7.41
CA MET A 151 -4.41 17.66 -7.82
C MET A 151 -4.80 18.57 -6.65
N SER A 152 -4.71 18.12 -5.39
CA SER A 152 -5.03 18.97 -4.25
C SER A 152 -4.15 20.23 -4.28
N PRO A 153 -4.72 21.41 -3.93
CA PRO A 153 -3.98 22.66 -3.99
C PRO A 153 -2.74 22.59 -3.10
N GLU A 154 -1.67 23.26 -3.53
CA GLU A 154 -0.48 23.37 -2.70
C GLU A 154 -0.87 23.94 -1.33
N PRO A 155 -0.36 23.36 -0.24
CA PRO A 155 -0.72 23.78 1.10
C PRO A 155 -0.42 25.27 1.28
N SER A 156 -1.38 25.99 1.86
CA SER A 156 -1.07 27.28 2.48
C SER A 156 0.01 27.07 3.56
N ARG A 157 0.75 28.13 3.93
CA ARG A 157 1.83 28.04 4.95
C ARG A 157 1.42 27.41 6.29
N ALA A 158 0.12 27.26 6.56
CA ALA A 158 -0.43 26.64 7.77
C ALA A 158 -0.48 25.10 7.74
N ALA A 159 -0.51 24.47 6.56
CA ALA A 159 -0.46 23.01 6.44
C ALA A 159 1.00 22.55 6.26
N GLU A 160 1.34 21.37 6.80
CA GLU A 160 2.70 20.83 6.77
C GLU A 160 3.11 20.49 5.32
N PRO A 161 3.94 21.31 4.65
CA PRO A 161 4.13 21.18 3.20
C PRO A 161 4.82 19.86 2.80
N ALA A 162 5.62 19.31 3.72
CA ALA A 162 6.30 18.04 3.53
C ALA A 162 5.30 16.87 3.46
N LEU A 163 4.31 16.85 4.37
CA LEU A 163 3.30 15.79 4.39
C LEU A 163 2.46 15.80 3.11
N GLU A 164 1.98 16.96 2.66
CA GLU A 164 1.20 17.04 1.41
C GLU A 164 1.98 16.52 0.20
N ASN A 165 3.26 16.90 0.11
CA ASN A 165 4.12 16.40 -0.97
C ASN A 165 4.31 14.88 -0.89
N ILE A 166 4.42 14.30 0.30
CA ILE A 166 4.48 12.84 0.49
C ILE A 166 3.18 12.17 0.01
N LEU A 167 2.01 12.67 0.42
CA LEU A 167 0.71 12.11 0.04
C LEU A 167 0.50 12.18 -1.48
N ARG A 168 0.81 13.32 -2.10
CA ARG A 168 0.71 13.51 -3.56
C ARG A 168 1.70 12.65 -4.33
N ALA A 169 2.95 12.56 -3.86
CA ALA A 169 3.95 11.69 -4.47
C ALA A 169 3.54 10.21 -4.39
N ARG A 170 2.90 9.80 -3.29
CA ARG A 170 2.36 8.45 -3.15
C ARG A 170 1.16 8.21 -4.07
N ALA A 171 0.29 9.19 -4.27
CA ALA A 171 -0.80 9.11 -5.23
C ALA A 171 -0.31 8.93 -6.68
N VAL A 172 0.80 9.59 -7.07
CA VAL A 172 1.46 9.38 -8.36
C VAL A 172 1.89 7.92 -8.55
N GLU A 173 2.56 7.35 -7.55
CA GLU A 173 2.98 5.95 -7.59
C GLU A 173 1.79 5.01 -7.66
N GLY A 174 0.75 5.27 -6.86
CA GLY A 174 -0.48 4.50 -6.85
C GLY A 174 -1.15 4.43 -8.21
N LEU A 175 -1.32 5.58 -8.88
CA LEU A 175 -1.86 5.63 -10.25
C LEU A 175 -0.98 4.87 -11.27
N GLY A 176 0.32 4.86 -11.04
CA GLY A 176 1.30 4.09 -11.79
C GLY A 176 1.10 2.58 -11.71
N LEU A 177 0.96 2.09 -10.47
CA LEU A 177 0.81 0.68 -10.14
C LEU A 177 -0.62 0.17 -10.35
N HIS A 178 -1.59 1.07 -10.48
CA HIS A 178 -2.99 0.71 -10.57
C HIS A 178 -3.30 -0.18 -11.79
N PRO A 179 -4.06 -1.29 -11.63
CA PRO A 179 -4.25 -2.30 -12.68
C PRO A 179 -5.04 -1.77 -13.90
N ARG A 180 -5.94 -0.82 -13.69
CA ARG A 180 -6.77 -0.20 -14.76
C ARG A 180 -5.94 0.73 -15.66
N ARG A 181 -6.13 0.65 -16.99
CA ARG A 181 -5.44 1.52 -17.96
C ARG A 181 -5.89 2.98 -17.85
N GLU A 182 -7.13 3.19 -17.44
CA GLU A 182 -7.73 4.48 -17.17
C GLU A 182 -6.96 5.27 -16.11
N ALA A 183 -6.34 4.59 -15.14
CA ALA A 183 -5.48 5.24 -14.14
C ALA A 183 -4.26 5.94 -14.78
N THR A 184 -3.72 5.40 -15.88
CA THR A 184 -2.66 6.07 -16.64
C THR A 184 -3.15 7.37 -17.27
N ARG A 185 -4.40 7.39 -17.75
CA ARG A 185 -5.02 8.60 -18.31
C ARG A 185 -5.22 9.64 -17.21
N ILE A 186 -5.79 9.22 -16.06
CA ILE A 186 -5.96 10.07 -14.88
C ILE A 186 -4.62 10.67 -14.45
N LEU A 187 -3.54 9.87 -14.41
CA LEU A 187 -2.21 10.37 -14.07
C LEU A 187 -1.76 11.45 -15.04
N ARG A 188 -1.78 11.22 -16.36
CA ARG A 188 -1.40 12.24 -17.35
C ARG A 188 -2.21 13.51 -17.20
N ASP A 189 -3.53 13.38 -17.15
CA ASP A 189 -4.45 14.51 -17.05
C ASP A 189 -4.21 15.31 -15.76
N SER A 190 -3.84 14.64 -14.67
CA SER A 190 -3.49 15.27 -13.39
C SER A 190 -2.14 15.98 -13.45
N LEU A 191 -1.10 15.38 -14.06
CA LEU A 191 0.23 15.99 -14.17
C LEU A 191 0.21 17.30 -14.97
N TYR A 192 -0.69 17.45 -15.96
CA TYR A 192 -0.88 18.72 -16.67
C TYR A 192 -1.41 19.86 -15.79
N ARG A 193 -1.98 19.55 -14.63
CA ARG A 193 -2.61 20.51 -13.71
C ARG A 193 -1.77 20.79 -12.46
N VAL A 194 -0.72 20.00 -12.24
CA VAL A 194 0.19 20.15 -11.10
C VAL A 194 1.34 21.09 -11.48
N SER A 195 1.63 22.07 -10.64
CA SER A 195 2.76 23.01 -10.77
C SER A 195 4.09 22.43 -10.28
N ASP A 196 4.04 21.52 -9.31
CA ASP A 196 5.23 20.96 -8.66
C ASP A 196 6.06 20.12 -9.64
N ARG A 197 7.27 20.61 -9.94
CA ARG A 197 8.21 19.97 -10.87
C ARG A 197 8.64 18.58 -10.41
N SER A 198 8.75 18.35 -9.10
CA SER A 198 9.16 17.06 -8.54
C SER A 198 8.08 15.99 -8.75
N LEU A 199 6.80 16.36 -8.64
CA LEU A 199 5.67 15.48 -8.91
C LEU A 199 5.55 15.16 -10.40
N ILE A 200 5.77 16.16 -11.28
CA ILE A 200 5.80 15.98 -12.74
C ILE A 200 6.88 14.97 -13.13
N ASP A 201 8.11 15.18 -12.68
CA ASP A 201 9.26 14.30 -12.97
C ASP A 201 9.03 12.86 -12.49
N ARG A 202 8.52 12.71 -11.25
CA ARG A 202 8.13 11.41 -10.69
C ARG A 202 7.02 10.75 -11.51
N GLY A 203 6.01 11.51 -11.95
CA GLY A 203 4.92 11.02 -12.78
C GLY A 203 5.38 10.52 -14.15
N GLU A 204 6.28 11.24 -14.82
CA GLU A 204 6.86 10.82 -16.10
C GLU A 204 7.71 9.55 -15.97
N ARG A 205 8.48 9.41 -14.88
CA ARG A 205 9.18 8.15 -14.57
C ARG A 205 8.22 6.98 -14.42
N VAL A 206 7.13 7.18 -13.69
CA VAL A 206 6.08 6.17 -13.51
C VAL A 206 5.43 5.78 -14.83
N LEU A 207 5.09 6.76 -15.68
CA LEU A 207 4.53 6.52 -17.02
C LEU A 207 5.50 5.75 -17.93
N THR A 208 6.80 6.06 -17.85
CA THR A 208 7.85 5.39 -18.62
C THR A 208 8.03 3.95 -18.15
N ALA A 209 8.08 3.72 -16.84
CA ALA A 209 8.21 2.39 -16.26
C ALA A 209 7.02 1.48 -16.64
N ARG A 210 5.81 2.03 -16.64
CA ARG A 210 4.60 1.29 -17.04
C ARG A 210 4.61 0.84 -18.51
N ARG A 211 5.37 1.51 -19.38
CA ARG A 211 5.58 1.10 -20.78
C ARG A 211 6.65 0.01 -20.93
N GLY A 212 7.25 -0.44 -19.82
CA GLY A 212 8.39 -1.37 -19.84
C GLY A 212 9.69 -0.73 -20.34
N ALA A 213 9.73 0.61 -20.45
CA ALA A 213 10.87 1.34 -21.00
C ALA A 213 11.92 1.74 -19.96
N ALA A 214 11.61 1.61 -18.66
CA ALA A 214 12.51 1.93 -17.57
C ALA A 214 12.16 1.14 -16.29
N PRO A 215 13.10 0.98 -15.34
CA PRO A 215 12.79 0.56 -13.97
C PRO A 215 11.82 1.55 -13.31
N SER A 216 11.02 1.08 -12.34
CA SER A 216 10.09 1.97 -11.62
C SER A 216 10.83 3.10 -10.89
N ALA A 217 10.15 4.23 -10.65
CA ALA A 217 10.73 5.34 -9.89
C ALA A 217 11.25 4.86 -8.51
N MET A 218 10.51 3.94 -7.87
CA MET A 218 10.89 3.33 -6.61
C MET A 218 12.16 2.48 -6.71
N ASP A 219 12.32 1.71 -7.79
CA ASP A 219 13.53 0.91 -8.02
C ASP A 219 14.76 1.79 -8.27
N GLN A 220 14.58 2.89 -9.01
CA GLN A 220 15.63 3.86 -9.26
C GLN A 220 16.07 4.55 -7.96
N ASP A 221 15.11 4.99 -7.14
CA ASP A 221 15.36 5.59 -5.82
C ASP A 221 16.08 4.59 -4.90
N ARG A 222 15.66 3.31 -4.91
CA ARG A 222 16.31 2.23 -4.16
C ARG A 222 17.75 1.99 -4.60
N GLN A 223 18.00 1.95 -5.91
CA GLN A 223 19.36 1.80 -6.45
C GLN A 223 20.25 2.97 -6.07
N ALA A 224 19.74 4.20 -6.16
CA ALA A 224 20.45 5.40 -5.76
C ALA A 224 20.84 5.34 -4.28
N LEU A 225 19.91 4.95 -3.40
CA LEU A 225 20.19 4.80 -1.97
C LEU A 225 21.25 3.73 -1.68
N HIS A 226 21.14 2.55 -2.31
CA HIS A 226 22.16 1.50 -2.17
C HIS A 226 23.54 1.98 -2.61
N SER A 227 23.61 2.80 -3.66
CA SER A 227 24.88 3.36 -4.13
C SER A 227 25.49 4.35 -3.12
N LEU A 228 24.65 5.14 -2.42
CA LEU A 228 25.09 6.07 -1.39
C LEU A 228 25.57 5.34 -0.13
N LEU A 229 24.83 4.33 0.34
CA LEU A 229 25.22 3.52 1.50
C LEU A 229 26.53 2.77 1.28
N LYS A 230 26.78 2.30 0.05
CA LYS A 230 28.07 1.69 -0.32
C LYS A 230 29.24 2.67 -0.29
N LYS A 231 29.02 3.96 -0.56
CA LYS A 231 30.07 4.99 -0.53
C LYS A 231 30.41 5.49 0.89
N ILE A 232 29.52 5.25 1.85
CA ILE A 232 29.68 5.67 3.25
C ILE A 232 30.39 4.59 4.08
N ARG A 233 30.44 3.34 3.58
CA ARG A 233 31.23 2.24 4.14
C ARG A 233 32.65 2.25 3.58
#